data_AF-A0AAV3B916-F1
#
_entry.id   AF-A0AAV3B916-F1
#
_cell.length_a   1.000
_cell.length_b   1.000
_cell.length_c   1.000
_cell.angle_alpha   90.00
_cell.angle_beta   90.00
_cell.angle_gamma   90.00
#
_symmetry.space_group_name_H-M   'P 1'
#
loop_
_entity.id
_entity.type
_entity.pdbx_description
1 polymer ?
#
loop_
_entity_poly.entity_id
_entity_poly.type
_entity_poly.pdbx_seq_one_letter_code
_entity_poly.pdbx_strand_id
1 'polypeptide(L)'
;MHVNTTPIERSKLLAEANEIIRQHEDYLHGMHATDVEQKGPVLVFRGEYFLDAEGLPTAKTTAVFNMFKHLAHVLSAKYHLID
;
A
#
# COMPACT_ATOMS: atom_id res chain seq x y z
N MET A 1 -16.80 8.02 -11.78
CA MET A 1 -16.21 7.74 -13.09
C MET A 1 -14.70 7.88 -12.96
N HIS A 2 -13.95 6.77 -13.04
CA HIS A 2 -12.48 6.76 -13.05
C HIS A 2 -11.96 7.00 -14.48
N VAL A 3 -12.23 8.18 -15.05
CA VAL A 3 -12.06 8.43 -16.50
C VAL A 3 -10.60 8.39 -16.96
N ASN A 4 -9.62 8.41 -16.03
CA ASN A 4 -8.19 8.48 -16.34
C ASN A 4 -7.33 7.37 -15.71
N THR A 5 -7.92 6.35 -15.08
CA THR A 5 -7.14 5.25 -14.46
C THR A 5 -7.42 3.92 -15.13
N THR A 6 -6.43 3.03 -15.12
CA THR A 6 -6.50 1.70 -15.74
C THR A 6 -7.11 0.68 -14.77
N PRO A 7 -8.02 -0.21 -15.22
CA PRO A 7 -8.50 -1.29 -14.38
C PRO A 7 -7.36 -2.26 -14.02
N ILE A 8 -7.31 -2.73 -12.78
CA ILE A 8 -6.31 -3.70 -12.32
C ILE A 8 -6.91 -4.73 -11.35
N GLU A 9 -6.44 -5.98 -11.45
CA GLU A 9 -6.74 -7.02 -10.48
C GLU A 9 -5.97 -6.80 -9.17
N ARG A 10 -6.56 -7.17 -8.05
CA ARG A 10 -5.97 -7.03 -6.71
C ARG A 10 -4.59 -7.70 -6.59
N SER A 11 -4.44 -8.91 -7.13
CA SER A 11 -3.19 -9.67 -7.08
C SER A 11 -2.05 -8.96 -7.83
N LYS A 12 -2.33 -8.42 -9.02
CA LYS A 12 -1.36 -7.67 -9.84
C LYS A 12 -0.97 -6.36 -9.16
N LEU A 13 -1.95 -5.65 -8.61
CA LEU A 13 -1.71 -4.41 -7.88
C LEU A 13 -0.85 -4.64 -6.64
N LEU A 14 -1.11 -5.70 -5.87
CA LEU A 14 -0.29 -6.07 -4.72
C LEU A 14 1.13 -6.48 -5.12
N ALA A 15 1.30 -7.18 -6.24
CA ALA A 15 2.63 -7.52 -6.75
C ALA A 15 3.43 -6.25 -7.07
N GLU A 16 2.85 -5.30 -7.82
CA GLU A 16 3.49 -4.02 -8.14
C GLU A 16 3.78 -3.19 -6.88
N ALA A 17 2.83 -3.11 -5.96
CA ALA A 17 3.02 -2.42 -4.68
C ALA A 17 4.20 -2.98 -3.89
N ASN A 18 4.35 -4.31 -3.84
CA ASN A 18 5.45 -4.96 -3.13
C ASN A 18 6.81 -4.86 -3.84
N GLU A 19 6.84 -4.65 -5.16
CA GLU A 19 8.07 -4.24 -5.86
C GLU A 19 8.48 -2.82 -5.47
N ILE A 20 7.53 -1.87 -5.43
CA ILE A 20 7.80 -0.48 -5.00
C ILE A 20 8.32 -0.45 -3.56
N ILE A 21 7.67 -1.19 -2.64
CA ILE A 21 8.09 -1.29 -1.24
C ILE A 21 9.56 -1.73 -1.14
N ARG A 22 9.95 -2.77 -1.89
CA ARG A 22 11.31 -3.34 -1.84
C ARG A 22 12.39 -2.41 -2.41
N GLN A 23 12.02 -1.49 -3.29
CA GLN A 23 12.95 -0.55 -3.93
C GLN A 23 13.06 0.80 -3.20
N HIS A 24 12.19 1.05 -2.23
CA HIS A 24 12.16 2.31 -1.50
C HIS A 24 13.28 2.39 -0.44
N GLU A 25 13.84 3.58 -0.23
CA GLU A 25 14.93 3.80 0.72
C GLU A 25 14.56 3.47 2.18
N ASP A 26 13.33 3.81 2.58
CA ASP A 26 12.75 3.49 3.89
C ASP A 26 12.25 2.02 4.04
N TYR A 27 12.67 1.10 3.17
CA TYR A 27 12.27 -0.30 3.28
C TYR A 27 12.70 -0.92 4.61
N LEU A 28 11.76 -1.58 5.28
CA LEU A 28 12.02 -2.37 6.48
C LEU A 28 11.85 -3.86 6.17
N HIS A 29 12.75 -4.71 6.68
CA HIS A 29 12.60 -6.15 6.56
C HIS A 29 11.25 -6.62 7.13
N GLY A 30 10.50 -7.38 6.34
CA GLY A 30 9.15 -7.84 6.67
C GLY A 30 8.03 -6.87 6.27
N MET A 31 8.35 -5.66 5.79
CA MET A 31 7.34 -4.73 5.27
C MET A 31 6.76 -5.29 3.96
N HIS A 32 5.46 -5.57 3.97
CA HIS A 32 4.77 -6.17 2.84
C HIS A 32 3.29 -5.78 2.85
N ALA A 33 2.77 -5.36 1.70
CA ALA A 33 1.34 -5.14 1.52
C ALA A 33 0.66 -6.48 1.24
N THR A 34 -0.26 -6.88 2.10
CA THR A 34 -1.00 -8.16 1.99
C THR A 34 -2.41 -7.97 1.44
N ASP A 35 -2.95 -6.76 1.53
CA ASP A 35 -4.30 -6.47 1.06
C ASP A 35 -4.43 -5.02 0.58
N VAL A 36 -5.44 -4.80 -0.27
CA VAL A 36 -5.78 -3.48 -0.80
C VAL A 36 -7.29 -3.37 -1.03
N GLU A 37 -7.86 -2.28 -0.53
CA GLU A 37 -9.26 -1.89 -0.72
C GLU A 37 -9.34 -0.59 -1.50
N GLN A 38 -10.37 -0.39 -2.31
CA GLN A 38 -10.64 0.89 -2.96
C GLN A 38 -11.75 1.65 -2.23
N LYS A 39 -11.42 2.83 -1.70
CA LYS A 39 -12.36 3.77 -1.08
C LYS A 39 -12.52 4.99 -1.98
N GLY A 40 -13.55 4.96 -2.83
CA GLY A 40 -13.78 5.99 -3.84
C GLY A 40 -12.64 6.04 -4.86
N PRO A 41 -11.91 7.17 -5.00
CA PRO A 41 -10.77 7.27 -5.90
C PRO A 41 -9.44 6.82 -5.27
N VAL A 42 -9.42 6.38 -4.01
CA VAL A 42 -8.17 6.07 -3.27
C VAL A 42 -8.06 4.58 -2.99
N LEU A 43 -6.90 4.00 -3.29
CA LEU A 43 -6.45 2.67 -2.89
C LEU A 43 -5.86 2.74 -1.48
N VAL A 44 -6.33 1.85 -0.60
CA VAL A 44 -5.92 1.75 0.80
C VAL A 44 -5.22 0.42 1.00
N PHE A 45 -3.90 0.46 1.18
CA PHE A 45 -3.07 -0.71 1.41
C PHE A 45 -3.04 -1.10 2.88
N ARG A 46 -2.96 -2.41 3.15
CA ARG A 46 -2.84 -3.00 4.48
C ARG A 46 -1.72 -4.03 4.49
N GLY A 47 -1.14 -4.24 5.67
CA GLY A 47 -0.04 -5.18 5.87
C GLY A 47 0.47 -5.14 7.31
N GLU A 48 1.73 -5.53 7.50
CA GLU A 48 2.39 -5.49 8.81
C GLU A 48 2.67 -4.05 9.26
N TYR A 49 2.27 -3.69 10.49
CA TYR A 49 2.42 -2.34 11.04
C TYR A 49 3.54 -2.22 12.08
N PHE A 50 4.17 -3.33 12.48
CA PHE A 50 5.25 -3.38 13.48
C PHE A 50 4.87 -2.69 14.79
N LEU A 51 3.67 -3.01 15.29
CA LEU A 51 3.20 -2.58 16.60
C LEU A 51 4.00 -3.29 17.70
N ASP A 52 4.04 -2.69 18.89
CA ASP A 52 4.63 -3.35 20.05
C ASP A 52 3.69 -4.43 20.64
N ALA A 53 4.12 -5.07 21.73
CA ALA A 53 3.37 -6.13 22.39
C ALA A 53 2.01 -5.67 22.96
N GLU A 54 1.83 -4.36 23.15
CA GLU A 54 0.58 -3.75 23.62
C GLU A 54 -0.31 -3.27 22.45
N GLY A 55 0.18 -3.44 21.21
CA GLY A 55 -0.51 -3.02 20.00
C GLY A 55 -0.35 -1.52 19.70
N LEU A 56 0.62 -0.84 20.32
CA LEU A 56 0.84 0.59 20.11
C LEU A 56 1.79 0.85 18.94
N PRO A 57 1.62 1.99 18.23
CA PRO A 57 2.53 2.39 17.15
C PRO A 57 3.96 2.59 17.64
N THR A 58 4.92 2.09 16.87
CA THR A 58 6.35 2.31 17.07
C THR A 58 6.91 3.24 15.99
N ALA A 59 8.20 3.58 16.07
CA ALA A 59 8.88 4.31 15.00
C ALA A 59 8.82 3.55 13.65
N LYS A 60 8.81 2.20 13.67
CA LYS A 60 8.65 1.37 12.46
C LYS A 60 7.25 1.51 11.86
N THR A 61 6.24 1.67 12.71
CA THR A 61 4.87 1.91 12.28
C THR A 61 4.75 3.20 11.47
N THR A 62 5.47 4.25 11.84
CA THR A 62 5.52 5.50 11.06
C THR A 62 6.06 5.28 9.65
N ALA A 63 7.13 4.50 9.50
CA ALA A 63 7.70 4.16 8.20
C ALA A 63 6.70 3.40 7.31
N VAL A 64 5.96 2.44 7.89
CA VAL A 64 4.90 1.70 7.18
C VAL A 64 3.79 2.63 6.72
N PHE A 65 3.31 3.54 7.60
CA PHE A 65 2.28 4.50 7.23
C PHE A 65 2.72 5.40 6.08
N ASN A 66 3.96 5.89 6.10
CA ASN A 66 4.52 6.69 5.01
C ASN A 66 4.59 5.88 3.71
N MET A 67 5.03 4.62 3.78
CA MET A 67 5.06 3.73 2.63
C MET A 67 3.67 3.50 2.03
N PHE A 68 2.70 3.09 2.84
CA PHE A 68 1.34 2.82 2.35
C PHE A 68 0.66 4.09 1.85
N LYS A 69 0.95 5.25 2.44
CA LYS A 69 0.53 6.56 1.91
C LYS A 69 1.16 6.84 0.55
N HIS A 70 2.44 6.54 0.36
CA HIS A 70 3.12 6.69 -0.93
C HIS A 70 2.49 5.80 -2.01
N LEU A 71 2.28 4.51 -1.70
CA LEU A 71 1.62 3.57 -2.59
C LEU A 71 0.20 4.03 -2.96
N ALA A 72 -0.59 4.44 -1.96
CA ALA A 72 -1.92 4.99 -2.18
C ALA A 72 -1.87 6.17 -3.14
N HIS A 73 -0.95 7.11 -2.95
CA HIS A 73 -0.82 8.27 -3.83
C HIS A 73 -0.45 7.90 -5.27
N VAL A 74 0.61 7.11 -5.45
CA VAL A 74 1.15 6.77 -6.78
C VAL A 74 0.22 5.84 -7.54
N LEU A 75 -0.32 4.81 -6.90
CA LEU A 75 -1.11 3.78 -7.56
C LEU A 75 -2.56 4.21 -7.78
N SER A 76 -3.15 5.03 -6.90
CA SER A 76 -4.52 5.54 -7.12
C SER A 76 -4.61 6.51 -8.28
N ALA A 77 -3.51 7.20 -8.61
CA ALA A 77 -3.43 8.05 -9.78
C ALA A 77 -3.37 7.24 -11.09
N LYS A 78 -3.00 5.95 -11.02
CA LYS A 78 -2.79 5.08 -12.18
C LYS A 78 -3.92 4.07 -12.36
N TYR A 79 -4.45 3.52 -11.27
CA TYR A 79 -5.28 2.32 -11.30
C TYR A 79 -6.62 2.47 -10.59
N HIS A 80 -7.55 1.59 -10.93
CA HIS A 80 -8.72 1.28 -10.11
C HIS A 80 -8.96 -0.24 -10.06
N LEU A 81 -9.39 -0.74 -8.90
CA LEU A 81 -9.69 -2.15 -8.69
C LEU A 81 -10.93 -2.57 -9.48
N ILE A 82 -10.86 -3.74 -10.12
CA ILE A 82 -11.98 -4.38 -10.84
C ILE A 82 -12.43 -5.72 -10.26
N ASP A 83 -11.82 -6.14 -9.14
CA ASP A 83 -11.98 -7.42 -8.44
C ASP A 83 -11.67 -8.69 -9.24
#